data_AF-A0A8H3LAM8-F1
#
_entry.id   AF-A0A8H3LAM8-F1
#
_cell.length_a   1.000
_cell.length_b   1.000
_cell.length_c   1.000
_cell.angle_alpha   90.00
_cell.angle_beta   90.00
_cell.angle_gamma   90.00
#
_symmetry.space_group_name_H-M   'P 1'
#
loop_
_entity.id
_entity.type
_entity.pdbx_description
1 polymer ?
#
loop_
_entity_poly.entity_id
_entity_poly.type
_entity_poly.pdbx_seq_one_letter_code
_entity_poly.pdbx_strand_id
1 'polypeptide(L)'
;MATLISLSSNDTEYVTVRSKFISGGLSASGVLTLYHGTKHCCDITKLSDFTRLCQNITCGVCGIIRTGPRPNGFVWFGPSSDISHGYTGAIGIMAGSFRAIFVMDVVSATSSHGAYTVPHGEAALPRYLIIYSH
;
A
#
# COMPACT_ATOMS: atom_id res chain seq x y z
N MET A 1 -10.78 -13.84 -2.21
CA MET A 1 -9.79 -13.62 -1.13
C MET A 1 -8.45 -13.39 -1.82
N ALA A 2 -7.77 -12.28 -1.55
CA ALA A 2 -6.46 -12.01 -2.17
C ALA A 2 -5.40 -12.97 -1.62
N THR A 3 -4.50 -13.45 -2.49
CA THR A 3 -3.36 -14.29 -2.09
C THR A 3 -2.11 -13.41 -2.11
N LEU A 4 -1.34 -13.40 -1.03
CA LEU A 4 -0.04 -12.72 -0.98
C LEU A 4 1.05 -13.71 -1.36
N ILE A 5 1.92 -13.28 -2.27
CA ILE A 5 3.10 -14.04 -2.68
C ILE A 5 4.30 -13.17 -2.37
N SER A 6 5.23 -13.69 -1.57
CA SER A 6 6.49 -13.00 -1.30
C SER A 6 7.38 -13.08 -2.52
N LEU A 7 7.84 -11.93 -3.01
CA LEU A 7 8.82 -11.86 -4.08
C LEU A 7 10.24 -12.07 -3.51
N SER A 8 11.04 -12.89 -4.20
CA SER A 8 12.45 -13.11 -3.86
C SER A 8 13.26 -11.86 -4.20
N SER A 9 14.35 -11.61 -3.44
CA SER A 9 15.24 -10.48 -3.71
C SER A 9 15.89 -10.51 -5.09
N ASN A 10 15.96 -11.69 -5.71
CA ASN A 10 16.57 -11.91 -7.01
C ASN A 10 15.54 -11.86 -8.16
N ASP A 11 14.25 -11.72 -7.86
CA ASP A 11 13.22 -11.61 -8.89
C ASP A 11 13.31 -10.25 -9.59
N THR A 12 13.25 -10.24 -10.92
CA THR A 12 13.28 -9.01 -11.72
C THR A 12 12.15 -8.05 -11.36
N GLU A 13 10.99 -8.61 -11.00
CA GLU A 13 9.84 -7.84 -10.51
C GLU A 13 10.15 -7.17 -9.16
N TYR A 14 10.75 -7.89 -8.21
CA TYR A 14 11.21 -7.32 -6.94
C TYR A 14 12.20 -6.18 -7.17
N VAL A 15 13.23 -6.39 -8.00
CA VAL A 15 14.26 -5.38 -8.29
C VAL A 15 13.64 -4.12 -8.90
N THR A 16 12.67 -4.30 -9.80
CA THR A 16 11.96 -3.20 -10.46
C THR A 16 11.13 -2.41 -9.45
N VAL A 17 10.33 -3.08 -8.62
CA VAL A 17 9.49 -2.44 -7.61
C VAL A 17 10.34 -1.74 -6.55
N ARG A 18 11.40 -2.40 -6.06
CA ARG A 18 12.35 -1.83 -5.09
C ARG A 18 13.00 -0.56 -5.62
N SER A 19 13.54 -0.60 -6.83
CA SER A 19 14.22 0.56 -7.43
C SER A 19 13.28 1.76 -7.56
N LYS A 20 12.03 1.52 -7.96
CA LYS A 20 11.02 2.57 -8.12
C LYS A 20 10.46 3.10 -6.80
N PHE A 21 10.34 2.24 -5.80
CA PHE A 21 10.00 2.65 -4.44
C PHE A 21 11.07 3.58 -3.86
N ILE A 22 12.35 3.30 -4.12
CA ILE A 22 13.48 4.15 -3.72
C ILE A 22 13.52 5.45 -4.53
N SER A 23 13.26 5.39 -5.85
CA SER A 23 13.36 6.55 -6.74
C SER A 23 12.09 7.42 -6.80
N GLY A 24 10.99 6.98 -6.20
CA GLY A 24 9.78 7.79 -6.00
C GLY A 24 8.84 7.97 -7.19
N GLY A 25 8.79 7.07 -8.19
CA GLY A 25 7.87 7.27 -9.32
C GLY A 25 7.53 6.05 -10.18
N LEU A 26 6.29 6.00 -10.66
CA LEU A 26 5.77 5.08 -11.67
C LEU A 26 4.73 5.81 -12.55
N SER A 27 4.81 5.70 -13.87
CA SER A 27 3.67 6.02 -14.75
C SER A 27 3.74 5.23 -16.06
N ALA A 28 2.59 4.66 -16.44
CA ALA A 28 2.29 4.17 -17.78
C ALA A 28 0.95 4.79 -18.22
N SER A 29 0.71 4.87 -19.53
CA SER A 29 -0.46 5.59 -20.08
C SER A 29 -1.79 4.97 -19.65
N GLY A 30 -2.69 5.79 -19.05
CA GLY A 30 -4.08 5.44 -18.72
C GLY A 30 -4.33 4.84 -17.34
N VAL A 31 -3.32 4.24 -16.70
CA VAL A 31 -3.37 3.73 -15.31
C VAL A 31 -2.20 4.33 -14.55
N LEU A 32 -2.49 5.06 -13.48
CA LEU A 32 -1.45 5.61 -12.63
C LEU A 32 -1.06 4.58 -11.58
N THR A 33 0.21 4.21 -11.54
CA THR A 33 0.72 3.41 -10.43
C THR A 33 1.17 4.36 -9.33
N LEU A 34 0.50 4.33 -8.18
CA LEU A 34 0.66 5.29 -7.09
C LEU A 34 0.88 4.59 -5.75
N TYR A 35 1.25 5.35 -4.73
CA TYR A 35 1.50 4.84 -3.39
C TYR A 35 0.34 5.18 -2.45
N HIS A 36 -0.04 4.23 -1.60
CA HIS A 36 -1.03 4.41 -0.54
C HIS A 36 -0.44 3.97 0.80
N GLY A 37 -0.12 4.94 1.65
CA GLY A 37 0.32 4.71 3.02
C GLY A 37 -0.87 4.39 3.92
N THR A 38 -0.72 3.42 4.81
CA THR A 38 -1.76 3.08 5.77
C THR A 38 -1.18 2.74 7.14
N LYS A 39 -1.99 2.92 8.19
CA LYS A 39 -1.63 2.49 9.53
C LYS A 39 -2.00 1.02 9.74
N HIS A 40 -1.25 0.33 10.58
CA HIS A 40 -1.52 -1.06 10.93
C HIS A 40 -1.53 -1.27 12.45
N CYS A 41 -2.39 -2.16 12.93
CA CYS A 41 -2.40 -2.70 14.29
C CYS A 41 -2.14 -4.22 14.32
N CYS A 42 -1.85 -4.78 13.15
CA CYS A 42 -1.58 -6.20 12.93
C CYS A 42 -0.07 -6.44 12.75
N ASP A 43 0.40 -7.68 13.00
CA ASP A 43 1.79 -8.07 12.78
C ASP A 43 2.05 -8.30 11.29
N ILE A 44 2.39 -7.21 10.61
CA ILE A 44 2.65 -7.21 9.17
C ILE A 44 3.85 -8.07 8.77
N THR A 45 4.73 -8.47 9.69
CA THR A 45 5.90 -9.31 9.38
C THR A 45 5.55 -10.77 9.15
N LYS A 46 4.37 -11.22 9.59
CA LYS A 46 3.89 -12.61 9.45
C LYS A 46 3.13 -12.85 8.14
N LEU A 47 3.69 -12.36 7.02
CA LEU A 47 3.06 -12.40 5.70
C LEU A 47 2.69 -13.81 5.21
N SER A 48 3.44 -14.83 5.63
CA SER A 48 3.26 -16.23 5.23
C SER A 48 2.07 -16.93 5.91
N ASP A 49 1.47 -16.33 6.93
CA ASP A 49 0.30 -16.88 7.62
C ASP A 49 -0.84 -15.87 7.59
N PHE A 50 -1.59 -15.90 6.50
CA PHE A 50 -2.68 -14.96 6.26
C PHE A 50 -3.81 -15.06 7.29
N THR A 51 -4.00 -16.25 7.87
CA THR A 51 -4.98 -16.48 8.93
C THR A 51 -4.58 -15.77 10.23
N ARG A 52 -3.30 -15.44 10.41
CA ARG A 52 -2.76 -14.68 11.55
C ARG A 52 -2.45 -13.22 11.20
N LEU A 53 -2.01 -12.93 9.98
CA LEU A 53 -1.69 -11.59 9.47
C LEU A 53 -2.92 -10.69 9.49
N CYS A 54 -4.04 -11.18 8.94
CA CYS A 54 -5.18 -10.35 8.64
C CYS A 54 -6.42 -10.60 9.49
N GLN A 55 -6.30 -10.81 10.80
CA GLN A 55 -7.45 -11.11 11.67
C GLN A 55 -8.34 -9.90 11.98
N ASN A 56 -7.82 -8.68 11.87
CA ASN A 56 -8.54 -7.47 12.24
C ASN A 56 -8.86 -6.59 11.03
N ILE A 57 -10.14 -6.49 10.65
CA ILE A 57 -10.59 -5.65 9.53
C ILE A 57 -10.41 -4.14 9.77
N THR A 58 -10.21 -3.71 11.03
CA THR A 58 -9.92 -2.31 11.37
C THR A 58 -8.44 -1.97 11.23
N CYS A 59 -7.57 -2.97 11.06
CA CYS A 59 -6.19 -2.75 10.61
C CYS A 59 -6.22 -2.27 9.15
N GLY A 60 -5.61 -1.12 8.83
CA GLY A 60 -5.64 -0.56 7.48
C GLY A 60 -5.10 -1.53 6.42
N VAL A 61 -4.00 -2.21 6.73
CA VAL A 61 -3.41 -3.26 5.88
C VAL A 61 -4.41 -4.40 5.61
N CYS A 62 -5.03 -4.95 6.65
CA CYS A 62 -6.00 -6.04 6.50
C CYS A 62 -7.26 -5.61 5.75
N GLY A 63 -7.76 -4.41 6.03
CA GLY A 63 -8.94 -3.85 5.38
C GLY A 63 -8.73 -3.73 3.88
N ILE A 64 -7.56 -3.22 3.47
CA ILE A 64 -7.18 -3.08 2.06
C ILE A 64 -7.03 -4.44 1.40
N ILE A 65 -6.29 -5.37 2.01
CA ILE A 65 -6.08 -6.70 1.41
C ILE A 65 -7.42 -7.45 1.24
N ARG A 66 -8.31 -7.37 2.24
CA ARG A 66 -9.57 -8.12 2.23
C ARG A 66 -10.64 -7.49 1.34
N THR A 67 -10.72 -6.16 1.33
CA THR A 67 -11.87 -5.43 0.76
C THR A 67 -11.52 -4.24 -0.12
N GLY A 68 -10.24 -4.00 -0.40
CA GLY A 68 -9.78 -2.81 -1.10
C GLY A 68 -9.73 -1.57 -0.20
N PRO A 69 -9.16 -0.46 -0.72
CA PRO A 69 -9.13 0.80 0.02
C PRO A 69 -10.55 1.35 0.19
N ARG A 70 -10.91 1.75 1.41
CA ARG A 70 -12.25 2.30 1.69
C ARG A 70 -12.18 3.83 1.78
N PRO A 71 -12.93 4.57 0.94
CA PRO A 71 -12.98 6.02 1.05
C PRO A 71 -13.77 6.42 2.30
N ASN A 72 -13.28 7.46 2.99
CA ASN A 72 -14.08 8.30 3.87
C ASN A 72 -14.11 9.71 3.26
N GLY A 73 -14.86 9.84 2.17
CA GLY A 73 -14.78 10.97 1.22
C GLY A 73 -13.98 10.60 -0.02
N PHE A 74 -12.66 10.47 0.11
CA PHE A 74 -11.75 10.07 -0.98
C PHE A 74 -10.72 9.05 -0.50
N VAL A 75 -10.18 8.26 -1.43
CA VAL A 75 -8.91 7.55 -1.23
C VAL A 75 -7.80 8.42 -1.80
N TRP A 76 -6.78 8.67 -0.98
CA TRP A 76 -5.62 9.50 -1.33
C TRP A 76 -4.42 8.65 -1.70
N PHE A 77 -3.67 9.09 -2.70
CA PHE A 77 -2.46 8.44 -3.16
C PHE A 77 -1.33 9.45 -3.35
N GLY A 78 -0.12 9.09 -2.92
CA GLY A 78 1.07 9.85 -3.21
C GLY A 78 1.67 9.44 -4.57
N PRO A 79 2.15 10.38 -5.39
CA PRO A 79 2.96 10.04 -6.57
C PRO A 79 4.31 9.42 -6.22
N SER A 80 4.81 9.67 -4.99
CA SER A 80 6.02 9.07 -4.44
C SER A 80 5.76 8.36 -3.11
N SER A 81 6.66 7.45 -2.76
CA SER A 81 6.67 6.71 -1.50
C SER A 81 6.84 7.64 -0.30
N ASP A 82 7.66 8.70 -0.41
CA ASP A 82 7.91 9.68 0.66
C ASP A 82 6.65 10.42 1.11
N ILE A 83 5.79 10.82 0.16
CA ILE A 83 4.50 11.45 0.48
C ILE A 83 3.63 10.46 1.25
N SER A 84 3.57 9.20 0.80
CA SER A 84 2.76 8.16 1.45
C SER A 84 3.33 7.72 2.79
N HIS A 85 4.64 7.83 2.99
CA HIS A 85 5.33 7.45 4.22
C HIS A 85 4.76 8.18 5.44
N GLY A 86 4.44 9.46 5.33
CA GLY A 86 3.83 10.26 6.40
C GLY A 86 2.47 9.73 6.90
N TYR A 87 1.81 8.89 6.10
CA TYR A 87 0.51 8.27 6.43
C TYR A 87 0.63 6.82 6.93
N THR A 88 1.86 6.31 7.02
CA THR A 88 2.15 4.99 7.57
C THR A 88 2.35 5.04 9.09
N GLY A 89 2.27 3.87 9.73
CA GLY A 89 2.71 3.69 11.11
C GLY A 89 1.99 2.54 11.80
N ALA A 90 2.60 2.08 12.90
CA ALA A 90 1.98 1.09 13.76
C ALA A 90 1.12 1.74 14.85
N ILE A 91 0.03 1.08 15.22
CA ILE A 91 -0.90 1.50 16.27
C ILE A 91 -0.89 0.48 17.41
N GLY A 92 -0.88 0.97 18.66
CA GLY A 92 -1.04 0.14 19.86
C GLY A 92 0.20 -0.71 20.17
N ILE A 93 0.00 -1.95 20.64
CA ILE A 93 1.08 -2.87 21.05
C ILE A 93 2.05 -3.25 19.94
N MET A 94 1.67 -3.00 18.69
CA MET A 94 2.50 -3.23 17.51
C MET A 94 3.38 -2.02 17.16
N ALA A 95 3.37 -0.96 17.98
CA ALA A 95 4.24 0.21 17.85
C ALA A 95 5.70 -0.23 17.73
N GLY A 96 6.16 -0.40 16.50
CA GLY A 96 7.44 -0.98 16.15
C GLY A 96 7.97 -0.35 14.87
N SER A 97 9.17 -0.78 14.47
CA SER A 97 10.00 -0.16 13.43
C SER A 97 9.50 -0.36 12.00
N PHE A 98 8.58 -1.29 11.78
CA PHE A 98 8.11 -1.65 10.44
C PHE A 98 6.89 -0.84 10.02
N ARG A 99 6.84 -0.51 8.75
CA ARG A 99 5.78 0.25 8.09
C ARG A 99 5.32 -0.49 6.85
N ALA A 100 4.13 -0.14 6.38
CA ALA A 100 3.50 -0.74 5.21
C ALA A 100 3.01 0.33 4.23
N ILE A 101 3.38 0.19 2.96
CA ILE A 101 2.85 0.97 1.84
C ILE A 101 2.31 0.02 0.78
N PHE A 102 1.13 0.33 0.24
CA PHE A 102 0.64 -0.32 -0.96
C PHE A 102 1.10 0.44 -2.20
N VAL A 103 1.54 -0.30 -3.21
CA VAL A 103 1.59 0.18 -4.58
C VAL A 103 0.27 -0.20 -5.24
N MET A 104 -0.41 0.79 -5.80
CA MET A 104 -1.76 0.69 -6.31
C MET A 104 -1.76 1.00 -7.80
N ASP A 105 -2.49 0.22 -8.59
CA ASP A 105 -2.88 0.61 -9.94
C ASP A 105 -4.21 1.38 -9.83
N VAL A 106 -4.19 2.67 -10.20
CA VAL A 106 -5.31 3.60 -9.99
C VAL A 106 -5.79 4.14 -11.34
N VAL A 107 -7.10 4.05 -11.56
CA VAL A 107 -7.78 4.60 -12.75
C VAL A 107 -8.56 5.85 -12.40
N SER A 108 -8.69 6.77 -13.35
CA SER A 108 -9.51 7.98 -13.23
C SER A 108 -9.18 8.86 -12.01
N ALA A 109 -7.91 8.91 -11.61
CA ALA A 109 -7.48 9.71 -10.46
C ALA A 109 -7.46 11.20 -10.79
N THR A 110 -7.89 12.02 -9.84
CA THR A 110 -7.84 13.48 -9.93
C THR A 110 -6.64 14.00 -9.15
N SER A 111 -5.80 14.83 -9.76
CA SER A 111 -4.69 15.49 -9.05
C SER A 111 -5.23 16.51 -8.03
N SER A 112 -4.71 16.48 -6.81
CA SER A 112 -5.10 17.39 -5.73
C SER A 112 -3.92 17.62 -4.79
N HIS A 113 -3.47 18.87 -4.63
CA HIS A 113 -2.45 19.28 -3.66
C HIS A 113 -1.14 18.45 -3.72
N GLY A 114 -0.66 18.11 -4.92
CA GLY A 114 0.55 17.28 -5.09
C GLY A 114 0.34 15.78 -4.84
N ALA A 115 -0.91 15.36 -4.63
CA ALA A 115 -1.36 13.99 -4.51
C ALA A 115 -2.43 13.67 -5.57
N TYR A 116 -2.99 12.46 -5.49
CA TYR A 116 -4.09 12.02 -6.33
C TYR A 116 -5.22 11.48 -5.47
N THR A 117 -6.46 11.67 -5.94
CA THR A 117 -7.65 11.15 -5.27
C THR A 117 -8.56 10.38 -6.21
N VAL A 118 -9.26 9.40 -5.64
CA VAL A 118 -10.45 8.79 -6.25
C VAL A 118 -11.60 8.83 -5.26
N PRO A 119 -12.85 9.04 -5.71
CA PRO A 119 -14.01 9.03 -4.82
C PRO A 119 -14.42 7.62 -4.39
N HIS A 120 -14.06 6.60 -5.17
CA HIS A 120 -14.46 5.21 -4.99
C HIS A 120 -13.24 4.30 -4.93
N GLY A 121 -13.18 3.44 -3.91
CA GLY A 121 -12.05 2.55 -3.68
C GLY A 121 -11.84 1.52 -4.78
N GLU A 122 -12.91 1.17 -5.48
CA GLU A 122 -12.96 0.27 -6.62
C GLU A 122 -12.13 0.74 -7.82
N ALA A 123 -11.82 2.05 -7.88
CA ALA A 123 -10.94 2.62 -8.88
C ALA A 123 -9.44 2.39 -8.59
N ALA A 124 -9.11 1.69 -7.50
CA ALA A 124 -7.73 1.40 -7.12
C ALA A 124 -7.55 -0.06 -6.71
N LEU A 125 -6.61 -0.73 -7.37
CA LEU A 125 -6.28 -2.13 -7.10
C LEU A 125 -4.90 -2.24 -6.43
N PRO A 126 -4.80 -2.85 -5.25
CA PRO A 126 -3.50 -3.17 -4.63
C PRO A 126 -2.73 -4.13 -5.52
N ARG A 127 -1.54 -3.72 -5.95
CA ARG A 127 -0.62 -4.53 -6.75
C ARG A 127 0.49 -5.13 -5.92
N TYR A 128 1.12 -4.31 -5.07
CA TYR A 128 2.17 -4.76 -4.16
C TYR A 128 1.94 -4.22 -2.76
N LEU A 129 2.35 -4.99 -1.75
CA LEU A 129 2.51 -4.55 -0.38
C LEU A 129 4.00 -4.51 -0.05
N ILE A 130 4.51 -3.33 0.28
CA ILE A 130 5.90 -3.12 0.67
C ILE A 130 5.97 -2.98 2.18
N ILE A 131 6.77 -3.83 2.81
CA ILE A 131 7.09 -3.77 4.24
C ILE A 131 8.55 -3.35 4.39
N TYR A 132 8.80 -2.34 5.21
CA TYR A 132 10.12 -1.75 5.36
C TYR A 132 10.31 -1.22 6.78
N SER A 133 11.56 -1.20 7.25
CA SER A 133 11.94 -0.50 8.47
C SER A 133 12.10 0.99 8.20
N HIS A 134 11.74 1.83 9.18
CA HIS A 134 12.02 3.27 9.19
C HIS A 134 13.01 3.62 10.28
#